data_AF-A0A928LCD4-F1
#
_entry.id   AF-A0A928LCD4-F1
#
_cell.length_a   1.000
_cell.length_b   1.000
_cell.length_c   1.000
_cell.angle_alpha   90.00
_cell.angle_beta   90.00
_cell.angle_gamma   90.00
#
_symmetry.space_group_name_H-M   'P 1'
#
loop_
_entity.id
_entity.type
_entity.pdbx_description
1 polymer ?
#
loop_
_entity_poly.entity_id
_entity_poly.type
_entity_poly.pdbx_seq_one_letter_code
_entity_poly.pdbx_strand_id
1 'polypeptide(L)'
;MKKKLLKLLKTLKNFFVNPHLVICFAIAWIITNGWAYASLVLGTRFGIKWLTVVAGAYIAVLYSPLCAEGILTFIIAIGLMKLLFPKDEKTLRLIRVYFRRYKTRFLRSLRNRKKKKSASRNM
;
A
#
# COMPACT_ATOMS: atom_id res chain seq x y z
N MET A 1 16.21 -19.88 -11.46
CA MET A 1 15.06 -18.96 -11.21
C MET A 1 14.18 -19.38 -10.02
N LYS A 2 13.73 -20.64 -9.92
CA LYS A 2 12.83 -21.12 -8.84
C LYS A 2 13.29 -20.80 -7.41
N LYS A 3 14.58 -20.94 -7.09
CA LYS A 3 15.14 -20.64 -5.75
C LYS A 3 15.09 -19.14 -5.36
N LYS A 4 15.22 -18.21 -6.31
CA LYS A 4 15.07 -16.76 -6.07
C LYS A 4 13.60 -16.39 -5.87
N LEU A 5 12.71 -16.98 -6.65
CA LEU A 5 11.25 -16.79 -6.54
C LEU A 5 10.73 -17.30 -5.19
N LEU A 6 11.16 -18.49 -4.76
CA LEU A 6 10.82 -19.04 -3.44
C LEU A 6 11.36 -18.17 -2.29
N LYS A 7 12.56 -17.59 -2.43
CA LYS A 7 13.10 -16.62 -1.46
C LYS A 7 12.28 -15.33 -1.41
N LEU A 8 11.84 -14.82 -2.57
CA LEU A 8 10.96 -13.66 -2.66
C LEU A 8 9.60 -13.96 -2.03
N LEU A 9 8.98 -15.11 -2.35
CA LEU A 9 7.74 -15.58 -1.76
C LEU A 9 7.85 -15.77 -0.25
N LYS A 10 8.96 -16.33 0.25
CA LYS A 10 9.18 -16.51 1.70
C LYS A 10 9.38 -15.17 2.42
N THR A 11 10.05 -14.23 1.76
CA THR A 11 10.21 -12.85 2.26
C THR A 11 8.89 -12.09 2.23
N LEU A 12 8.12 -12.20 1.14
CA LEU A 12 6.79 -11.61 0.98
C LEU A 12 5.82 -12.21 1.98
N LYS A 13 5.85 -13.52 2.20
CA LYS A 13 5.08 -14.20 3.25
C LYS A 13 5.45 -13.66 4.62
N ASN A 14 6.73 -13.59 4.98
CA ASN A 14 7.12 -13.01 6.28
C ASN A 14 6.78 -11.52 6.40
N PHE A 15 6.69 -10.78 5.29
CA PHE A 15 6.29 -9.38 5.27
C PHE A 15 4.77 -9.20 5.41
N PHE A 16 3.98 -10.00 4.70
CA PHE A 16 2.53 -10.16 4.85
C PHE A 16 2.13 -10.85 6.16
N VAL A 17 3.05 -11.48 6.87
CA VAL A 17 2.80 -12.07 8.20
C VAL A 17 3.08 -11.06 9.31
N ASN A 18 3.53 -9.83 9.02
CA ASN A 18 3.52 -8.77 10.04
C ASN A 18 2.06 -8.42 10.37
N PRO A 19 1.55 -8.83 11.55
CA PRO A 19 0.13 -8.75 11.87
C PRO A 19 -0.35 -7.29 11.82
N HIS A 20 0.49 -6.34 12.25
CA HIS A 20 0.13 -4.92 12.24
C HIS A 20 -0.05 -4.34 10.82
N LEU A 21 0.74 -4.81 9.85
CA LEU A 21 0.65 -4.31 8.48
C LEU A 21 -0.60 -4.86 7.78
N VAL A 22 -0.92 -6.14 8.02
CA VAL A 22 -2.17 -6.75 7.54
C VAL A 22 -3.38 -6.13 8.19
N ILE A 23 -3.35 -5.89 9.51
CA ILE A 23 -4.46 -5.26 10.22
C ILE A 23 -4.70 -3.84 9.71
N CYS A 24 -3.66 -3.02 9.55
CA CYS A 24 -3.82 -1.68 8.98
C CYS A 24 -4.28 -1.72 7.52
N PHE A 25 -3.79 -2.65 6.71
CA PHE A 25 -4.24 -2.81 5.33
C PHE A 25 -5.70 -3.27 5.26
N ALA A 26 -6.10 -4.21 6.12
CA ALA A 26 -7.47 -4.70 6.20
C ALA A 26 -8.43 -3.60 6.66
N ILE A 27 -8.07 -2.82 7.69
CA ILE A 27 -8.91 -1.69 8.14
C ILE A 27 -8.97 -0.61 7.05
N ALA A 28 -7.84 -0.27 6.43
CA ALA A 28 -7.84 0.68 5.32
C ALA A 28 -8.72 0.21 4.15
N TRP A 29 -8.66 -1.07 3.81
CA TRP A 29 -9.51 -1.68 2.79
C TRP A 29 -10.99 -1.66 3.17
N ILE A 30 -11.32 -1.92 4.44
CA ILE A 30 -12.70 -1.83 4.94
C ILE A 30 -13.22 -0.39 4.80
N ILE A 31 -12.38 0.60 5.11
CA ILE A 31 -12.73 2.03 5.00
C ILE A 31 -12.90 2.44 3.54
N THR A 32 -11.97 2.09 2.66
CA THR A 32 -12.03 2.54 1.26
C THR A 32 -13.12 1.83 0.47
N ASN A 33 -13.23 0.51 0.65
CA ASN A 33 -14.00 -0.37 -0.24
C ASN A 33 -15.01 -1.24 0.53
N GLY A 34 -14.74 -1.55 1.80
CA GLY A 34 -15.60 -2.41 2.63
C GLY A 34 -17.03 -1.89 2.77
N TRP A 35 -17.23 -0.57 2.73
CA TRP A 35 -18.58 0.03 2.77
C TRP A 35 -19.44 -0.39 1.58
N ALA A 36 -18.86 -0.61 0.39
CA ALA A 36 -19.61 -1.04 -0.79
C ALA A 36 -20.08 -2.49 -0.64
N TYR A 37 -19.23 -3.37 -0.10
CA TYR A 37 -19.62 -4.75 0.23
C TYR A 37 -20.69 -4.78 1.34
N ALA A 38 -20.53 -3.96 2.38
CA ALA A 38 -21.52 -3.84 3.44
C ALA A 38 -22.86 -3.32 2.89
N SER A 39 -22.83 -2.30 2.02
CA SER A 39 -24.01 -1.73 1.37
C SER A 39 -24.69 -2.72 0.43
N LEU A 40 -23.94 -3.58 -0.27
CA LEU A 40 -24.49 -4.64 -1.10
C LEU A 40 -25.21 -5.69 -0.26
N VAL A 41 -24.61 -6.14 0.84
CA VAL A 41 -25.21 -7.13 1.76
C VAL A 41 -26.44 -6.56 2.46
N LEU A 42 -26.37 -5.32 2.93
CA LEU A 42 -27.51 -4.64 3.56
C LEU A 42 -28.61 -4.36 2.54
N GLY A 43 -28.27 -3.85 1.36
CA GLY A 43 -29.23 -3.57 0.29
C GLY A 43 -29.98 -4.82 -0.18
N THR A 44 -29.27 -5.95 -0.31
CA THR A 44 -29.90 -7.24 -0.64
C THR A 44 -30.74 -7.79 0.50
N ARG A 45 -30.27 -7.67 1.76
CA ARG A 45 -31.00 -8.19 2.93
C ARG A 45 -32.26 -7.40 3.27
N PHE A 46 -32.24 -6.09 3.10
CA PHE A 46 -33.36 -5.18 3.37
C PHE A 46 -34.20 -4.86 2.12
N GLY A 47 -33.85 -5.42 0.96
CA GLY A 47 -34.61 -5.23 -0.29
C GLY A 47 -34.49 -3.83 -0.93
N ILE A 48 -33.50 -3.03 -0.52
CA ILE A 48 -33.28 -1.67 -1.01
C ILE A 48 -32.57 -1.73 -2.36
N LYS A 49 -33.36 -1.80 -3.44
CA LYS A 49 -32.86 -1.97 -4.82
C LYS A 49 -31.83 -0.92 -5.23
N TRP A 50 -32.07 0.36 -4.92
CA TRP A 50 -31.15 1.44 -5.29
C TRP A 50 -29.78 1.29 -4.61
N LEU A 51 -29.76 0.92 -3.33
CA LEU A 51 -28.53 0.70 -2.59
C LEU A 51 -27.73 -0.48 -3.16
N THR A 52 -28.41 -1.57 -3.51
CA THR A 52 -27.79 -2.74 -4.16
C THR A 52 -27.20 -2.40 -5.53
N VAL A 53 -27.91 -1.60 -6.34
CA VAL A 53 -27.43 -1.18 -7.66
C VAL A 53 -26.22 -0.27 -7.55
N VAL A 54 -26.26 0.74 -6.66
CA VAL A 54 -25.14 1.66 -6.45
C VAL A 54 -23.92 0.90 -5.92
N ALA A 55 -24.10 0.02 -4.94
CA ALA A 55 -23.03 -0.81 -4.40
C ALA A 55 -22.46 -1.77 -5.45
N GLY A 56 -23.31 -2.42 -6.25
CA GLY A 56 -22.90 -3.32 -7.32
C GLY A 56 -22.13 -2.61 -8.44
N ALA A 57 -22.61 -1.44 -8.86
CA ALA A 57 -21.92 -0.60 -9.85
C ALA A 57 -20.56 -0.13 -9.31
N TYR A 58 -20.48 0.28 -8.05
CA TYR A 58 -19.22 0.65 -7.41
C TYR A 58 -18.23 -0.51 -7.39
N ILE A 59 -18.65 -1.72 -7.00
CA ILE A 59 -17.82 -2.93 -7.02
C ILE A 59 -17.38 -3.29 -8.46
N ALA A 60 -18.26 -3.14 -9.46
CA ALA A 60 -17.89 -3.40 -10.85
C ALA A 60 -16.81 -2.42 -11.36
N VAL A 61 -16.90 -1.14 -10.99
CA VAL A 61 -15.85 -0.15 -11.28
C VAL A 61 -14.58 -0.44 -10.49
N LEU A 62 -14.71 -0.89 -9.24
CA LEU A 62 -13.61 -1.27 -8.35
C LEU A 62 -12.68 -2.32 -8.99
N TYR A 63 -13.28 -3.33 -9.62
CA TYR A 63 -12.55 -4.41 -10.29
C TYR A 63 -12.15 -4.08 -11.73
N SER A 64 -12.44 -2.86 -12.21
CA SER A 64 -12.01 -2.41 -13.53
C SER A 64 -10.50 -2.19 -13.55
N PRO A 65 -9.77 -2.64 -14.58
CA PRO A 65 -8.32 -2.46 -14.71
C PRO A 65 -7.88 -0.99 -14.80
N LEU A 66 -8.82 -0.07 -14.98
CA LEU A 66 -8.58 1.38 -15.02
C LEU A 66 -8.43 2.01 -13.63
N CYS A 67 -8.94 1.35 -12.59
CA CYS A 67 -8.96 1.91 -11.25
C CYS A 67 -7.64 1.60 -10.52
N ALA A 68 -6.82 2.65 -10.31
CA ALA A 68 -5.56 2.59 -9.55
C ALA A 68 -5.79 2.46 -8.03
N GLU A 69 -6.71 1.58 -7.65
CA GLU A 69 -7.24 1.26 -6.33
C GLU A 69 -6.16 1.00 -5.30
N GLY A 70 -5.18 0.17 -5.69
CA GLY A 70 -4.09 -0.22 -4.81
C GLY A 70 -3.27 0.98 -4.32
N ILE A 71 -3.25 2.11 -5.04
CA ILE A 71 -2.51 3.29 -4.63
C ILE A 71 -3.24 4.02 -3.49
N LEU A 72 -4.56 4.20 -3.60
CA LEU A 72 -5.34 4.90 -2.59
C LEU A 72 -5.42 4.11 -1.28
N THR A 73 -5.69 2.80 -1.37
CA THR A 73 -5.70 1.91 -0.20
C THR A 73 -4.33 1.87 0.48
N PHE A 74 -3.24 1.89 -0.30
CA PHE A 74 -1.88 1.91 0.25
C PHE A 74 -1.53 3.25 0.93
N ILE A 75 -1.96 4.38 0.37
CA ILE A 75 -1.81 5.71 1.01
C ILE A 75 -2.56 5.75 2.34
N ILE A 76 -3.82 5.29 2.35
CA ILE A 76 -4.65 5.26 3.56
C ILE A 76 -4.09 4.27 4.58
N ALA A 77 -3.62 3.09 4.15
CA ALA A 77 -2.98 2.12 5.03
C ALA A 77 -1.71 2.69 5.69
N ILE A 78 -0.90 3.47 4.96
CA ILE A 78 0.27 4.17 5.52
C ILE A 78 -0.15 5.25 6.53
N GLY A 79 -1.20 6.02 6.21
CA GLY A 79 -1.76 7.02 7.13
C GLY A 79 -2.30 6.38 8.41
N LEU A 80 -3.06 5.30 8.26
CA LEU A 80 -3.63 4.55 9.37
C LEU A 80 -2.57 3.86 10.22
N MET A 81 -1.51 3.33 9.61
CA MET A 81 -0.37 2.76 10.33
C MET A 81 0.31 3.81 11.21
N LYS A 82 0.43 5.05 10.75
CA LYS A 82 0.94 6.16 11.58
C LYS A 82 -0.01 6.54 12.72
N LEU A 83 -1.31 6.43 12.50
CA LEU A 83 -2.35 6.87 13.45
C LEU A 83 -2.67 5.81 14.52
N LEU A 84 -2.79 4.54 14.12
CA LEU A 84 -3.23 3.42 14.96
C LEU A 84 -2.07 2.80 15.76
N PHE A 85 -0.84 2.86 15.22
CA PHE A 85 0.36 2.33 15.87
C PHE A 85 1.47 3.40 16.05
N PRO A 86 1.21 4.53 16.72
CA PRO A 86 2.23 5.55 16.99
C PRO A 86 3.34 5.06 17.93
N LYS A 87 3.11 3.98 18.70
CA LYS A 87 4.01 3.43 19.73
C LYS A 87 4.69 2.10 19.37
N ASP A 88 4.53 1.60 18.15
CA ASP A 88 5.15 0.34 17.76
C ASP A 88 6.61 0.55 17.33
N GLU A 89 7.50 0.73 18.32
CA GLU A 89 8.90 1.09 18.11
C GLU A 89 9.65 0.13 17.18
N LYS A 90 9.30 -1.16 17.18
CA LYS A 90 9.96 -2.17 16.36
C LYS A 90 9.63 -1.98 14.88
N THR A 91 8.35 -1.76 14.58
CA THR A 91 7.86 -1.57 13.21
C THR A 91 8.27 -0.20 12.65
N LEU A 92 8.16 0.86 13.46
CA LEU A 92 8.60 2.20 13.10
C LEU A 92 10.12 2.31 12.94
N ARG A 93 10.93 1.61 13.76
CA ARG A 93 12.39 1.55 13.54
C ARG A 93 12.74 0.90 12.22
N LEU A 94 12.12 -0.24 11.89
CA LEU A 94 12.37 -0.92 10.63
C LEU A 94 12.04 -0.01 9.45
N ILE A 95 10.85 0.59 9.43
CA ILE A 95 10.46 1.54 8.37
C ILE A 95 11.43 2.72 8.28
N ARG A 96 11.83 3.31 9.42
CA ARG A 96 12.78 4.43 9.46
C ARG A 96 14.17 4.05 8.94
N VAL A 97 14.64 2.84 9.24
CA VAL A 97 15.93 2.30 8.74
C VAL A 97 15.87 2.07 7.24
N TYR A 98 14.79 1.46 6.72
CA TYR A 98 14.61 1.26 5.29
C TYR A 98 14.48 2.59 4.54
N PHE A 99 13.71 3.54 5.08
CA PHE A 99 13.55 4.87 4.50
C PHE A 99 14.86 5.67 4.49
N ARG A 100 15.65 5.62 5.58
CA ARG A 100 17.00 6.21 5.61
C ARG A 100 17.89 5.58 4.56
N ARG A 101 17.93 4.25 4.43
CA ARG A 101 18.74 3.56 3.41
C ARG A 101 18.36 3.99 1.99
N TYR A 102 17.06 4.08 1.70
CA TYR A 102 16.58 4.53 0.40
C TYR A 102 16.97 6.00 0.13
N LYS A 103 16.68 6.90 1.07
CA LYS A 103 17.04 8.33 0.98
C LYS A 103 18.54 8.52 0.75
N THR A 104 19.38 7.75 1.44
CA THR A 104 20.84 7.84 1.31
C THR A 104 21.32 7.37 -0.06
N ARG A 105 20.75 6.28 -0.61
CA ARG A 105 21.06 5.81 -1.97
C ARG A 105 20.60 6.81 -3.04
N PHE A 106 19.42 7.39 -2.87
CA PHE A 106 18.89 8.40 -3.77
C PHE A 106 19.74 9.69 -3.77
N LEU A 107 20.11 10.19 -2.59
CA LEU A 107 21.01 11.34 -2.48
C LEU A 107 22.40 11.07 -3.07
N ARG A 108 22.94 9.85 -2.92
CA ARG A 108 24.19 9.46 -3.59
C ARG A 108 24.05 9.42 -5.11
N SER A 109 22.93 8.90 -5.64
CA SER A 109 22.73 8.86 -7.09
C SER A 109 22.63 10.26 -7.69
N LEU A 110 21.95 11.19 -7.00
CA LEU A 110 21.88 12.59 -7.38
C LEU A 110 23.26 13.27 -7.34
N ARG A 111 24.05 13.01 -6.29
CA ARG A 111 25.41 13.57 -6.16
C ARG A 111 26.35 13.03 -7.25
N ASN A 112 26.26 11.75 -7.59
CA ASN A 112 27.04 11.15 -8.67
C ASN A 112 26.64 11.70 -10.04
N ARG A 113 25.35 11.95 -10.29
CA ARG A 113 24.88 12.64 -11.51
C ARG A 113 25.40 14.06 -11.59
N LYS A 114 25.41 14.81 -10.47
CA LYS A 114 25.95 16.18 -10.42
C LYS A 114 27.46 16.20 -10.68
N LYS A 115 28.24 15.28 -10.09
CA LYS A 115 29.69 15.11 -10.36
C LYS A 115 29.99 14.76 -11.82
N LYS A 116 29.21 13.86 -12.42
CA LYS A 116 29.38 13.47 -13.83
C LYS A 116 29.09 14.64 -14.78
N LYS A 117 28.09 15.46 -14.46
CA LYS A 117 27.73 16.66 -15.24
C LYS A 117 28.76 17.79 -15.12
N SER A 118 29.42 17.95 -13.97
CA SER A 118 30.50 18.94 -13.79
C SER A 118 31.84 18.48 -14.38
N ALA A 119 32.13 17.17 -14.38
CA ALA A 119 33.33 16.63 -15.06
C ALA A 119 33.23 16.75 -16.59
N SER A 120 32.04 16.54 -17.16
CA SER A 120 31.76 16.71 -18.59
C SER A 120 31.72 18.17 -19.06
N ARG A 121 31.72 19.15 -18.14
CA ARG A 121 31.71 20.59 -18.45
C ARG A 121 33.09 21.24 -18.38
N ASN A 122 34.07 20.52 -17.84
CA ASN A 122 35.47 20.95 -17.68
C ASN A 122 36.43 20.22 -18.65
N MET A 123 35.88 19.38 -19.55
CA MET A 123 36.53 18.92 -20.79
C MET A 123 35.97 19.73 -21.94
#